data_AF-A0A2H0AAT7-F1
#
_entry.id   AF-A0A2H0AAT7-F1
#
_cell.length_a   1.000
_cell.length_b   1.000
_cell.length_c   1.000
_cell.angle_alpha   90.00
_cell.angle_beta   90.00
_cell.angle_gamma   90.00
#
_symmetry.space_group_name_H-M   'P 1'
#
loop_
_entity.id
_entity.type
_entity.pdbx_description
1 polymer ?
#
loop_
_entity_poly.entity_id
_entity_poly.type
_entity_poly.pdbx_seq_one_letter_code
_entity_poly.pdbx_strand_id
1 'polypeptide(L)'
;MSMSDPLADMLTRIRNAGKAKQKSVDIPGSRLKTALADVLKETGFIKNFKFIKDNKQGVLRIYLKYEGNDCHVIYGIKRVSKPSRRVYVGGKDVKPVLNGLGISILSTSKGLITDKQAMAQNVGGEVLCEIW
;
A
#
# COMPACT_ATOMS: atom_id res chain seq x y z
N MET A 1 -10.36 18.40 12.32
CA MET A 1 -10.28 18.06 10.89
C MET A 1 -10.78 16.63 10.70
N SER A 2 -11.82 16.40 9.91
CA SER A 2 -12.28 15.04 9.60
C SER A 2 -11.36 14.40 8.56
N MET A 3 -10.79 13.24 8.89
CA MET A 3 -10.00 12.44 7.94
C MET A 3 -10.94 11.75 6.95
N SER A 4 -10.89 12.15 5.67
CA SER A 4 -11.80 11.66 4.62
C SER A 4 -11.30 10.38 3.91
N ASP A 5 -9.99 10.21 3.74
CA ASP A 5 -9.37 8.98 3.21
C ASP A 5 -8.19 8.54 4.09
N PRO A 6 -8.43 7.63 5.06
CA PRO A 6 -7.38 7.09 5.93
C PRO A 6 -6.29 6.31 5.18
N LEU A 7 -6.60 5.76 4.00
CA LEU A 7 -5.62 5.02 3.20
C LEU A 7 -4.68 5.99 2.47
N ALA A 8 -5.24 7.06 1.89
CA ALA A 8 -4.43 8.12 1.29
C ALA A 8 -3.50 8.80 2.32
N ASP A 9 -3.95 8.98 3.57
CA ASP A 9 -3.11 9.45 4.67
C ASP A 9 -1.93 8.50 4.93
N MET A 10 -2.17 7.19 5.04
CA MET A 10 -1.10 6.18 5.19
C MET A 10 -0.07 6.25 4.06
N LEU A 11 -0.52 6.25 2.80
CA LEU A 11 0.34 6.33 1.62
C LEU A 11 1.18 7.62 1.60
N THR A 12 0.57 8.73 1.99
CA THR A 12 1.25 10.04 2.05
C THR A 12 2.30 10.07 3.15
N ARG A 13 2.01 9.50 4.34
CA ARG A 13 2.96 9.39 5.44
C ARG A 13 4.19 8.56 5.05
N ILE A 14 3.98 7.41 4.40
CA ILE A 14 5.08 6.56 3.90
C ILE A 14 5.95 7.35 2.92
N ARG A 15 5.35 8.00 1.92
CA ARG A 15 6.08 8.80 0.93
C ARG A 15 6.89 9.92 1.58
N ASN A 16 6.29 10.66 2.51
CA ASN A 16 6.95 11.79 3.17
C ASN A 16 8.09 11.31 4.08
N ALA A 17 7.89 10.24 4.84
CA ALA A 17 8.92 9.63 5.68
C ALA A 17 10.09 9.08 4.83
N GLY A 18 9.78 8.48 3.68
CA GLY A 18 10.78 8.06 2.69
C GLY A 18 11.66 9.22 2.22
N LYS A 19 11.02 10.32 1.78
CA LYS A 19 11.73 11.56 1.37
C LYS A 19 12.56 12.18 2.49
N ALA A 20 12.06 12.13 3.72
CA ALA A 20 12.75 12.64 4.90
C ALA A 20 13.82 11.67 5.45
N LYS A 21 14.10 10.55 4.78
CA LYS A 21 15.07 9.52 5.18
C LYS A 21 14.84 8.97 6.60
N GLN A 22 13.57 8.87 7.01
CA GLN A 22 13.21 8.32 8.32
C GLN A 22 13.32 6.79 8.34
N LYS A 23 13.81 6.22 9.44
CA LYS A 23 13.90 4.75 9.58
C LYS A 23 12.54 4.07 9.68
N SER A 24 11.55 4.76 10.24
CA SER A 24 10.19 4.24 10.43
C SER A 24 9.16 5.35 10.48
N VAL A 25 7.90 5.00 10.21
CA VAL A 25 6.76 5.91 10.32
C VAL A 25 5.62 5.25 11.11
N ASP A 26 4.99 6.03 11.98
CA ASP A 26 3.85 5.61 12.79
C ASP A 26 2.54 6.10 12.17
N ILE A 27 1.59 5.17 12.05
CA ILE A 27 0.32 5.39 11.36
C ILE A 27 -0.81 4.85 12.24
N PRO A 28 -1.95 5.55 12.35
CA PRO A 28 -3.15 5.01 12.98
C PRO A 28 -3.52 3.61 12.46
N GLY A 29 -3.65 2.65 13.37
CA GLY A 29 -3.94 1.26 13.07
C GLY A 29 -5.31 1.04 12.40
N SER A 30 -5.37 0.07 11.49
CA SER A 30 -6.60 -0.40 10.86
C SER A 30 -6.35 -1.77 10.23
N ARG A 31 -7.38 -2.62 10.13
CA ARG A 31 -7.28 -3.93 9.47
C ARG A 31 -6.82 -3.80 8.02
N LEU A 32 -7.39 -2.85 7.27
CA LEU A 32 -7.03 -2.62 5.87
C LEU A 32 -5.58 -2.12 5.72
N LYS A 33 -5.16 -1.19 6.60
CA LYS A 33 -3.78 -0.67 6.59
C LYS A 33 -2.75 -1.75 6.95
N THR A 34 -3.12 -2.66 7.85
CA THR A 34 -2.27 -3.78 8.25
C THR A 34 -2.13 -4.78 7.11
N ALA A 35 -3.24 -5.13 6.44
CA ALA A 35 -3.20 -5.98 5.26
C ALA A 35 -2.38 -5.35 4.12
N LEU A 36 -2.51 -4.04 3.91
CA LEU A 36 -1.69 -3.33 2.94
C LEU A 36 -0.21 -3.39 3.30
N ALA A 37 0.16 -3.16 4.56
CA ALA A 37 1.54 -3.26 5.00
C ALA A 37 2.12 -4.67 4.83
N ASP A 38 1.30 -5.71 4.96
CA ASP A 38 1.71 -7.09 4.71
C ASP A 38 2.05 -7.31 3.23
N VAL A 39 1.18 -6.89 2.32
CA VAL A 39 1.46 -6.94 0.87
C VAL A 39 2.75 -6.18 0.54
N LEU A 40 2.94 -4.97 1.09
CA LEU A 40 4.16 -4.18 0.85
C LEU A 40 5.43 -4.89 1.32
N LYS A 41 5.34 -5.65 2.41
CA LYS A 41 6.45 -6.43 2.96
C LYS A 41 6.75 -7.64 2.07
N GLU A 42 5.72 -8.39 1.67
CA GLU A 42 5.85 -9.55 0.78
C GLU A 42 6.48 -9.17 -0.56
N THR A 43 6.10 -8.02 -1.12
CA THR A 43 6.67 -7.51 -2.38
C THR A 43 8.03 -6.81 -2.19
N GLY A 44 8.49 -6.61 -0.95
CA GLY A 44 9.82 -6.07 -0.65
C GLY A 44 9.97 -4.56 -0.71
N PHE A 45 8.87 -3.79 -0.73
CA PHE A 45 8.88 -2.32 -0.72
C PHE A 45 9.17 -1.73 0.67
N ILE A 46 8.81 -2.45 1.72
CA ILE A 46 9.14 -2.09 3.12
C ILE A 46 9.99 -3.18 3.76
N LYS A 47 10.74 -2.82 4.80
CA LYS A 47 11.59 -3.78 5.51
C LYS A 47 10.76 -4.69 6.42
N ASN A 48 9.87 -4.09 7.21
CA ASN A 48 8.96 -4.79 8.11
C ASN A 48 7.88 -3.84 8.61
N PHE A 49 6.88 -4.35 9.33
CA PHE A 49 5.95 -3.54 10.10
C PHE A 49 5.66 -4.19 11.46
N LYS A 50 5.16 -3.40 12.41
CA LYS A 50 4.71 -3.86 13.73
C LYS A 50 3.40 -3.18 14.10
N PHE A 51 2.43 -3.97 14.56
CA PHE A 51 1.21 -3.44 15.17
C PHE A 51 1.41 -3.33 16.68
N ILE A 52 1.25 -2.13 17.22
CA ILE A 52 1.38 -1.81 18.64
C ILE A 52 -0.02 -1.47 19.15
N LYS A 53 -0.51 -2.23 20.14
CA LYS A 53 -1.80 -1.94 20.78
C LYS A 53 -1.62 -0.75 21.73
N ASP A 54 -2.51 0.24 21.65
CA ASP A 54 -2.43 1.49 22.41
C ASP A 54 -3.75 1.81 23.15
N ASN A 55 -4.48 0.80 23.65
CA ASN A 55 -5.81 0.95 24.29
C ASN A 55 -6.85 1.79 23.49
N LYS A 56 -6.56 2.12 22.23
CA LYS A 56 -7.39 2.87 21.30
C LYS A 56 -7.49 2.05 20.00
N GLN A 57 -7.15 2.64 18.85
CA GLN A 57 -7.23 2.00 17.53
C GLN A 57 -5.96 1.23 17.11
N GLY A 58 -4.91 1.27 17.94
CA GLY A 58 -3.59 0.74 17.66
C GLY A 58 -2.73 1.69 16.82
N VAL A 59 -1.43 1.43 16.83
CA VAL A 59 -0.42 2.11 16.02
C VAL A 59 0.25 1.08 15.12
N LEU A 60 0.23 1.33 13.81
CA LEU A 60 0.97 0.59 12.81
C LEU A 60 2.30 1.29 12.56
N ARG A 61 3.39 0.71 13.04
CA ARG A 61 4.76 1.17 12.78
C ARG A 61 5.31 0.47 11.55
N ILE A 62 5.67 1.23 10.52
CA ILE A 62 6.26 0.71 9.29
C ILE A 62 7.75 1.04 9.28
N TYR A 63 8.60 0.05 9.04
CA TYR A 63 10.03 0.21 8.85
C TYR A 63 10.34 0.33 7.37
N LEU A 64 10.86 1.48 6.96
CA LEU A 64 11.15 1.78 5.56
C LEU A 64 12.40 1.04 5.10
N LYS A 65 12.40 0.63 3.83
CA LYS A 65 13.55 0.03 3.17
C LYS A 65 14.26 1.10 2.33
N TYR A 66 15.58 1.04 2.37
CA TYR A 66 16.48 1.88 1.60
C TYR A 66 17.51 1.00 0.91
N GLU A 67 17.92 1.39 -0.29
CA GLU A 67 19.02 0.79 -1.05
C GLU A 67 20.25 1.71 -1.00
N GLY A 68 21.32 1.34 -1.71
CA GLY A 68 22.58 2.08 -1.73
C GLY A 68 22.39 3.59 -1.93
N ASN A 69 23.22 4.39 -1.24
CA ASN A 69 23.12 5.86 -1.15
C ASN A 69 21.87 6.41 -0.44
N ASP A 70 21.27 5.65 0.49
CA ASP A 70 20.06 6.03 1.24
C ASP A 70 18.86 6.35 0.33
N CYS A 71 18.81 5.71 -0.83
CA CYS A 71 17.70 5.85 -1.76
C CYS A 71 16.51 5.03 -1.26
N HIS A 72 15.35 5.68 -1.12
CA HIS A 72 14.12 4.98 -0.72
C HIS A 72 13.69 4.02 -1.84
N VAL A 73 13.36 2.77 -1.48
CA VAL A 73 12.97 1.73 -2.45
C VAL A 73 11.68 2.09 -3.19
N ILE A 74 10.80 2.88 -2.57
CA ILE A 74 9.58 3.33 -3.22
C ILE A 74 9.83 4.64 -3.94
N TYR A 75 9.80 4.62 -5.27
CA TYR A 75 9.94 5.79 -6.12
C TYR A 75 8.64 6.59 -6.22
N GLY A 76 7.50 5.89 -6.27
CA GLY A 76 6.18 6.46 -6.49
C GLY A 76 5.07 5.70 -5.75
N ILE A 77 4.14 6.46 -5.18
CA ILE A 77 2.91 5.93 -4.57
C ILE A 77 1.73 6.75 -5.05
N LYS A 78 0.71 6.08 -5.56
CA LYS A 78 -0.49 6.72 -6.10
C LYS A 78 -1.77 6.03 -5.62
N ARG A 79 -2.66 6.82 -5.01
CA ARG A 79 -4.02 6.39 -4.66
C ARG A 79 -4.91 6.43 -5.91
N VAL A 80 -5.41 5.27 -6.34
CA VAL A 80 -6.23 5.14 -7.55
C VAL A 80 -7.72 5.32 -7.23
N SER A 81 -8.32 4.41 -6.45
CA SER A 81 -9.76 4.44 -6.14
C SER A 81 -10.13 5.38 -4.98
N LYS A 82 -10.34 6.68 -5.21
CA LYS A 82 -10.63 7.65 -4.13
C LYS A 82 -12.09 7.58 -3.67
N PRO A 83 -12.45 8.07 -2.46
CA PRO A 83 -13.84 8.12 -2.01
C PRO A 83 -14.79 8.82 -2.99
N SER A 84 -14.31 9.87 -3.69
CA SER A 84 -15.07 10.59 -4.71
C SER A 84 -15.24 9.83 -6.03
N ARG A 85 -14.34 8.89 -6.33
CA ARG A 85 -14.38 8.08 -7.56
C ARG A 85 -13.73 6.73 -7.32
N ARG A 86 -14.58 5.71 -7.17
CA ARG A 86 -14.16 4.34 -7.04
C ARG A 86 -13.74 3.77 -8.39
N VAL A 87 -12.68 2.98 -8.40
CA VAL A 87 -12.12 2.38 -9.62
C VAL A 87 -12.10 0.87 -9.44
N TYR A 88 -12.87 0.17 -10.28
CA TYR A 88 -12.98 -1.28 -10.31
C TYR A 88 -12.50 -1.81 -11.65
N VAL A 89 -11.91 -3.00 -11.63
CA VAL A 89 -11.44 -3.71 -12.83
C VAL A 89 -11.89 -5.16 -12.78
N GLY A 90 -12.26 -5.71 -13.95
CA GLY A 90 -12.51 -7.15 -14.10
C GLY A 90 -11.20 -7.94 -14.08
N GLY A 91 -11.25 -9.24 -13.78
CA GLY A 91 -10.05 -10.09 -13.69
C GLY A 91 -9.23 -10.13 -14.98
N LYS A 92 -9.90 -10.05 -16.15
CA LYS A 92 -9.27 -9.99 -17.47
C LYS A 92 -8.71 -8.61 -17.82
N ASP A 93 -9.15 -7.56 -17.12
CA ASP A 93 -8.78 -6.16 -17.38
C ASP A 93 -7.70 -5.66 -16.42
N VAL A 94 -7.22 -6.52 -15.51
CA VAL A 94 -6.08 -6.21 -14.65
C VAL A 94 -4.84 -6.04 -15.52
N LYS A 95 -4.26 -4.84 -15.50
CA LYS A 95 -3.05 -4.50 -16.25
C LYS A 95 -1.86 -4.30 -15.31
N PRO A 96 -0.65 -4.70 -15.72
CA PRO A 96 0.55 -4.48 -14.93
C PRO A 96 0.92 -2.99 -14.86
N VAL A 97 1.46 -2.56 -13.72
CA VAL A 97 1.97 -1.18 -13.55
C VAL A 97 3.40 -1.10 -14.11
N LEU A 98 3.67 -0.07 -14.94
CA LEU A 98 4.98 0.15 -15.58
C LEU A 98 5.57 -1.12 -16.22
N ASN A 99 4.76 -1.83 -17.02
CA ASN A 99 5.15 -3.10 -17.65
C ASN A 99 5.67 -4.17 -16.67
N GLY A 100 5.19 -4.15 -15.42
CA GLY A 100 5.51 -5.14 -14.39
C GLY A 100 6.65 -4.74 -13.43
N LEU A 101 7.20 -3.52 -13.59
CA LEU A 101 8.17 -2.93 -12.67
C LEU A 101 7.52 -2.37 -11.40
N GLY A 102 6.25 -1.99 -11.47
CA GLY A 102 5.44 -1.64 -10.31
C GLY A 102 4.45 -2.73 -9.94
N ILE A 103 3.68 -2.47 -8.89
CA ILE A 103 2.54 -3.29 -8.49
C ILE A 103 1.28 -2.44 -8.40
N SER A 104 0.15 -3.04 -8.76
CA SER A 104 -1.17 -2.55 -8.37
C SER A 104 -1.70 -3.41 -7.23
N ILE A 105 -2.32 -2.78 -6.23
CA ILE A 105 -2.89 -3.48 -5.08
C ILE A 105 -4.41 -3.38 -5.17
N LEU A 106 -5.05 -4.55 -5.24
CA LEU A 106 -6.48 -4.69 -5.46
C LEU A 106 -7.17 -5.27 -4.23
N SER A 107 -8.32 -4.70 -3.88
CA SER A 107 -9.26 -5.30 -2.93
C SER A 107 -10.22 -6.21 -3.70
N THR A 108 -10.13 -7.50 -3.45
CA THR A 108 -10.93 -8.53 -4.12
C THR A 108 -11.75 -9.34 -3.11
N SER A 109 -12.62 -10.22 -3.60
CA SER A 109 -13.36 -11.17 -2.74
C SER A 109 -12.46 -12.16 -2.00
N LYS A 110 -11.21 -12.34 -2.46
CA LYS A 110 -10.20 -13.21 -1.85
C LYS A 110 -9.23 -12.45 -0.92
N GLY A 111 -9.51 -11.18 -0.65
CA GLY A 111 -8.65 -10.31 0.16
C GLY A 111 -7.88 -9.30 -0.66
N LEU A 112 -6.84 -8.74 -0.04
CA LEU A 112 -5.98 -7.72 -0.64
C LEU A 112 -4.80 -8.40 -1.34
N ILE A 113 -4.75 -8.27 -2.66
CA ILE A 113 -3.78 -8.99 -3.50
C ILE A 113 -3.14 -8.05 -4.53
N THR A 114 -2.00 -8.48 -5.07
CA THR A 114 -1.31 -7.78 -6.17
C THR A 114 -2.00 -8.05 -7.51
N ASP A 115 -1.74 -7.19 -8.50
CA ASP A 115 -2.10 -7.40 -9.90
C ASP A 115 -1.64 -8.77 -10.43
N LYS A 116 -0.40 -9.17 -10.14
CA LYS A 116 0.13 -10.49 -10.55
C LYS A 116 -0.70 -11.64 -9.99
N GLN A 117 -1.05 -11.58 -8.70
CA GLN A 117 -1.90 -12.58 -8.06
C GLN A 117 -3.34 -12.55 -8.60
N ALA A 118 -3.88 -11.36 -8.86
CA ALA A 118 -5.22 -11.17 -9.42
C ALA A 118 -5.33 -11.77 -10.83
N MET A 119 -4.33 -11.55 -11.68
CA MET A 119 -4.24 -12.15 -13.02
C MET A 119 -4.12 -13.68 -12.94
N ALA A 120 -3.24 -14.20 -12.08
CA ALA A 120 -3.05 -15.65 -11.91
C ALA A 120 -4.32 -16.37 -11.45
N GLN A 121 -5.15 -15.70 -10.64
CA GLN A 121 -6.40 -16.26 -10.12
C GLN A 121 -7.63 -15.88 -10.95
N ASN A 122 -7.46 -15.06 -12.00
CA ASN A 122 -8.53 -14.48 -12.81
C ASN A 122 -9.63 -13.80 -11.97
N VAL A 123 -9.23 -12.99 -10.99
CA VAL A 123 -10.14 -12.27 -10.09
C VAL A 123 -9.97 -10.76 -10.25
N GLY A 124 -11.09 -10.04 -10.35
CA GLY A 124 -11.13 -8.58 -10.38
C GLY A 124 -11.39 -7.96 -9.01
N GLY A 125 -11.44 -6.63 -8.95
CA GLY A 125 -11.70 -5.91 -7.70
C GLY A 125 -11.54 -4.41 -7.78
N GLU A 126 -11.53 -3.77 -6.61
CA GLU A 126 -11.26 -2.33 -6.47
C GLU A 126 -9.75 -2.08 -6.51
N VAL A 127 -9.29 -1.19 -7.40
CA VAL A 127 -7.88 -0.82 -7.49
C VAL A 127 -7.56 0.24 -6.44
N LEU A 128 -6.93 -0.16 -5.34
CA LEU A 128 -6.68 0.76 -4.22
C LEU A 128 -5.53 1.72 -4.53
N CYS A 129 -4.34 1.19 -4.84
CA CYS A 129 -3.18 2.01 -5.12
C CYS A 129 -2.18 1.32 -6.02
N GLU A 130 -1.36 2.14 -6.66
CA GLU A 130 -0.22 1.73 -7.50
C GLU A 130 1.06 2.19 -6.81
N ILE A 131 2.08 1.33 -6.83
CA ILE A 131 3.36 1.56 -6.18
C ILE A 131 4.47 1.11 -7.12
N TRP A 132 5.53 1.91 -7.23
CA TRP A 132 6.70 1.64 -8.04
C TRP A 132 7.92 2.36 -7.49
#